data_AF-A0A0A9XZG3-F1
#
_entry.id   AF-A0A0A9XZG3-F1
#
_cell.length_a   1.000
_cell.length_b   1.000
_cell.length_c   1.000
_cell.angle_alpha   90.00
_cell.angle_beta   90.00
_cell.angle_gamma   90.00
#
_symmetry.space_group_name_H-M   'P 1'
#
loop_
_entity.id
_entity.type
_entity.pdbx_description
1 polymer ?
#
loop_
_entity_poly.entity_id
_entity_poly.type
_entity_poly.pdbx_seq_one_letter_code
_entity_poly.pdbx_strand_id
1 'polypeptide(L)'
;MQARFDHIFGESDPQERVYSLIGSEVEKTLFSGYNASIFAYGQTGSGKTYTMTGEGSIQHLDAMPSSSACIATTLTDNINTTSVTSSSGSSNTHPTPNTALMKRGGRLNSNDIGLIPRLIHGIFTRLKGDANISNTEVKMSLVQIYQ
;
A
#
# COMPACT_ATOMS: atom_id res chain seq x y z
N MET A 1 9.25 -9.05 30.83
CA MET A 1 10.00 -9.52 29.64
C MET A 1 10.19 -8.31 28.75
N GLN A 2 11.43 -7.87 28.52
CA GLN A 2 11.72 -6.73 27.65
C GLN A 2 12.13 -7.26 26.28
N ALA A 3 11.45 -6.80 25.23
CA ALA A 3 11.82 -7.09 23.85
C ALA A 3 12.63 -5.92 23.30
N ARG A 4 13.69 -6.23 22.52
CA ARG A 4 14.53 -5.25 21.85
C ARG A 4 14.36 -5.44 20.34
N PHE A 5 14.10 -4.35 19.64
CA PHE A 5 13.99 -4.29 18.19
C PHE A 5 14.91 -3.21 17.65
N ASP A 6 15.29 -3.30 16.37
CA ASP A 6 16.09 -2.27 15.72
C ASP A 6 15.32 -0.95 15.58
N HIS A 7 14.02 -1.05 15.29
CA HIS A 7 13.12 0.09 15.24
C HIS A 7 11.70 -0.32 15.65
N ILE A 8 10.97 0.58 16.29
CA ILE A 8 9.55 0.43 16.64
C ILE A 8 8.80 1.60 15.99
N PHE A 9 7.81 1.31 15.16
CA PHE A 9 6.95 2.33 14.54
C PHE A 9 5.68 2.51 15.37
N GLY A 10 5.26 3.76 15.54
CA GLY A 10 4.00 4.12 16.19
C GLY A 10 2.83 4.15 15.20
N GLU A 11 1.61 4.22 15.73
CA GLU A 11 0.37 4.26 14.91
C GLU A 11 0.27 5.48 14.00
N SER A 12 0.95 6.57 14.35
CA SER A 12 1.00 7.81 13.56
C SER A 12 2.14 7.85 12.55
N ASP A 13 3.01 6.84 12.51
CA ASP A 13 4.10 6.80 11.55
C ASP A 13 3.56 6.51 10.14
N PRO A 14 3.86 7.37 9.14
CA PRO A 14 3.36 7.17 7.78
C PRO A 14 4.10 6.04 7.07
N GLN A 15 3.49 5.49 6.02
CA GLN A 15 4.10 4.45 5.15
C GLN A 15 5.44 4.89 4.56
N GLU A 16 5.60 6.20 4.35
CA GLU A 16 6.86 6.78 3.91
C GLU A 16 8.00 6.56 4.89
N ARG A 17 7.73 6.72 6.19
CA ARG A 17 8.72 6.49 7.25
C ARG A 17 9.20 5.03 7.25
N VAL A 18 8.27 4.09 7.09
CA VAL A 18 8.56 2.65 7.00
C VAL A 18 9.42 2.35 5.78
N TYR A 19 9.07 2.91 4.62
CA TYR A 19 9.85 2.75 3.40
C TYR A 19 11.23 3.40 3.48
N SER A 20 11.37 4.59 4.06
CA SER A 20 12.68 5.24 4.18
C SER A 20 13.69 4.40 4.97
N LEU A 21 13.23 3.60 5.94
CA LEU A 21 14.11 2.72 6.72
C LEU A 21 14.38 1.39 6.01
N ILE A 22 13.33 0.73 5.50
CA ILE A 22 13.45 -0.62 4.94
C ILE A 22 13.89 -0.57 3.47
N GLY A 23 13.32 0.34 2.70
CA GLY A 23 13.53 0.47 1.26
C GLY A 23 14.96 0.82 0.88
N SER A 24 15.60 1.74 1.61
CA SER A 24 16.99 2.13 1.34
C SER A 24 17.97 0.96 1.51
N GLU A 25 17.81 0.16 2.55
CA GLU A 25 18.67 -1.00 2.80
C GLU A 25 18.45 -2.10 1.77
N VAL A 26 17.20 -2.32 1.36
CA VAL A 26 16.86 -3.27 0.29
C VAL A 26 17.49 -2.85 -1.03
N GLU A 27 17.29 -1.60 -1.46
CA GLU A 27 17.87 -1.09 -2.71
C GLU A 27 19.40 -1.18 -2.69
N LYS A 28 20.04 -0.74 -1.60
CA LYS A 28 21.49 -0.84 -1.44
C LYS A 28 21.99 -2.27 -1.55
N THR A 29 21.31 -3.22 -0.91
CA THR A 29 21.67 -4.65 -0.94
C THR A 29 21.53 -5.22 -2.36
N LEU A 30 20.42 -4.92 -3.04
CA LEU A 30 20.14 -5.35 -4.41
C LEU A 30 21.18 -4.83 -5.41
N PHE A 31 21.50 -3.53 -5.37
CA PHE A 31 22.49 -2.92 -6.28
C PHE A 31 23.94 -3.28 -5.93
N SER A 32 24.19 -3.86 -4.75
CA SER A 32 25.48 -4.46 -4.40
C SER A 32 25.63 -5.90 -4.93
N GLY A 33 24.62 -6.45 -5.59
CA GLY A 33 24.62 -7.81 -6.13
C GLY A 33 24.21 -8.89 -5.12
N TYR A 34 23.57 -8.52 -4.02
CA TYR A 34 23.08 -9.45 -2.99
C TYR A 34 21.56 -9.57 -2.97
N ASN A 35 21.07 -10.66 -2.38
CA ASN A 35 19.64 -10.90 -2.22
C ASN A 35 19.09 -10.16 -0.99
N ALA A 36 17.94 -9.53 -1.14
CA ALA A 36 17.17 -8.93 -0.05
C ALA A 36 15.85 -9.70 0.15
N SER A 37 15.36 -9.74 1.39
CA SER A 37 14.08 -10.40 1.72
C SER A 37 13.35 -9.59 2.79
N ILE A 38 12.03 -9.44 2.61
CA ILE A 38 11.17 -8.67 3.51
C ILE A 38 9.97 -9.53 3.87
N PHE A 39 9.67 -9.61 5.16
CA PHE A 39 8.53 -10.35 5.68
C PHE A 39 7.64 -9.43 6.49
N ALA A 40 6.33 -9.57 6.31
CA ALA A 40 5.33 -8.98 7.20
C ALA A 40 4.73 -10.10 8.07
N TYR A 41 4.88 -10.00 9.39
CA TYR A 41 4.38 -11.00 10.33
C TYR A 41 3.40 -10.35 11.34
N GLY A 42 2.49 -11.17 11.87
CA GLY A 42 1.48 -10.72 12.83
C GLY A 42 0.13 -11.40 12.63
N GLN A 43 -0.78 -11.22 13.57
CA GLN A 43 -2.13 -11.77 13.51
C GLN A 43 -3.00 -11.10 12.41
N THR A 44 -4.14 -11.69 12.07
CA THR A 44 -5.12 -11.05 11.18
C THR A 44 -5.56 -9.70 11.76
N GLY A 45 -5.69 -8.69 10.90
CA GLY A 45 -6.01 -7.31 11.31
C GLY A 45 -4.81 -6.49 11.80
N SER A 46 -3.61 -7.05 11.90
CA SER A 46 -2.41 -6.33 12.39
C SER A 46 -1.74 -5.41 11.36
N GLY A 47 -2.36 -5.17 10.19
CA GLY A 47 -1.82 -4.27 9.17
C GLY A 47 -0.77 -4.84 8.21
N LYS A 48 -0.46 -6.15 8.22
CA LYS A 48 0.53 -6.76 7.29
C LYS A 48 0.32 -6.36 5.82
N THR A 49 -0.90 -6.52 5.34
CA THR A 49 -1.29 -6.21 3.96
C THR A 49 -1.18 -4.70 3.69
N TYR A 50 -1.65 -3.89 4.63
CA TYR A 50 -1.53 -2.43 4.56
C TYR A 50 -0.06 -2.00 4.43
N THR A 51 0.85 -2.51 5.25
CA THR A 51 2.28 -2.19 5.15
C THR A 51 2.89 -2.62 3.81
N MET A 52 2.58 -3.82 3.31
CA MET A 52 3.19 -4.34 2.08
C MET A 52 2.65 -3.69 0.81
N THR A 53 1.34 -3.49 0.67
CA THR A 53 0.73 -3.03 -0.59
C THR A 53 0.13 -1.62 -0.47
N GLY A 54 -0.44 -1.28 0.69
CA GLY A 54 -1.08 0.01 0.94
C GLY A 54 -2.61 -0.01 0.79
N GLU A 55 -3.22 1.16 0.97
CA GLU A 55 -4.66 1.34 0.74
C GLU A 55 -4.94 1.35 -0.78
N GLY A 56 -5.89 0.54 -1.25
CA GLY A 56 -6.39 0.61 -2.64
C GLY A 56 -5.61 -0.17 -3.71
N SER A 57 -4.45 -0.76 -3.41
CA SER A 57 -3.75 -1.66 -4.34
C SER A 57 -4.42 -3.04 -4.49
N ILE A 58 -5.34 -3.37 -3.60
CA ILE A 58 -6.14 -4.61 -3.61
C ILE A 58 -7.61 -4.29 -3.92
N GLN A 59 -7.87 -3.44 -4.91
CA GLN A 59 -9.24 -3.25 -5.42
C GLN A 59 -9.48 -3.96 -6.76
N HIS A 60 -8.51 -4.73 -7.26
CA HIS A 60 -8.72 -5.52 -8.49
C HIS A 60 -8.19 -6.96 -8.50
N LEU A 61 -7.46 -7.43 -7.47
CA LEU A 61 -6.90 -8.80 -7.50
C LEU A 61 -7.36 -9.76 -6.39
N ASP A 62 -8.05 -9.33 -5.33
CA ASP A 62 -8.53 -10.23 -4.26
C ASP A 62 -10.04 -10.12 -3.96
N ALA A 63 -10.89 -10.13 -4.99
CA ALA A 63 -12.26 -10.62 -4.79
C ALA A 63 -12.26 -12.15 -4.97
N MET A 64 -11.60 -12.88 -4.06
CA MET A 64 -11.81 -14.32 -3.91
C MET A 64 -12.84 -14.51 -2.78
N PRO A 65 -14.06 -14.95 -3.12
CA PRO A 65 -15.22 -14.84 -2.25
C PRO A 65 -15.26 -15.99 -1.25
N SER A 66 -15.47 -15.69 0.03
CA SER A 66 -16.25 -16.59 0.88
C SER A 66 -17.68 -16.08 0.89
N SER A 67 -18.61 -16.95 0.50
CA SER A 67 -20.07 -16.80 0.48
C SER A 67 -20.68 -15.79 -0.51
N SER A 68 -21.11 -16.34 -1.66
CA SER A 68 -22.37 -16.05 -2.38
C SER A 68 -22.92 -14.61 -2.36
N ALA A 69 -22.59 -13.83 -3.40
CA ALA A 69 -23.56 -13.11 -4.22
C ALA A 69 -22.86 -12.53 -5.46
N CYS A 70 -23.23 -13.05 -6.63
CA CYS A 70 -23.07 -12.38 -7.92
C CYS A 70 -24.09 -11.22 -8.03
N ILE A 71 -23.98 -10.45 -9.14
CA ILE A 71 -24.91 -9.47 -9.75
C ILE A 71 -24.16 -8.13 -9.92
N ALA A 72 -23.41 -7.93 -11.00
CA ALA A 72 -23.85 -7.52 -12.35
C ALA A 72 -24.14 -6.01 -12.51
N THR A 73 -23.28 -5.37 -13.33
CA THR A 73 -23.56 -4.29 -14.31
C THR A 73 -23.95 -2.92 -13.72
N THR A 74 -23.30 -1.81 -14.10
CA THR A 74 -23.69 -1.01 -15.27
C THR A 74 -22.62 0.07 -15.57
N LEU A 75 -22.03 -0.01 -16.76
CA LEU A 75 -21.46 1.13 -17.49
C LEU A 75 -22.63 1.96 -18.03
N THR A 76 -22.71 3.24 -17.69
CA THR A 76 -23.29 4.27 -18.55
C THR A 76 -22.74 5.64 -18.14
N ASP A 77 -22.25 6.37 -19.15
CA ASP A 77 -21.81 7.76 -19.11
C ASP A 77 -22.91 8.71 -18.60
N ASN A 78 -22.54 9.80 -17.90
CA ASN A 78 -22.85 11.17 -18.37
C ASN A 78 -22.19 12.26 -17.49
N ILE A 79 -21.59 13.23 -18.17
CA ILE A 79 -21.13 14.52 -17.68
C ILE A 79 -22.38 15.41 -17.49
N ASN A 80 -22.57 16.02 -16.30
CA ASN A 80 -23.16 17.36 -16.15
C ASN A 80 -23.17 17.87 -14.69
N THR A 81 -22.51 19.01 -14.51
CA THR A 81 -23.06 20.22 -13.84
C THR A 81 -23.11 20.30 -12.31
N THR A 82 -22.11 21.03 -11.79
CA THR A 82 -22.15 22.09 -10.74
C THR A 82 -23.38 22.22 -9.84
N SER A 83 -23.16 22.24 -8.52
CA SER A 83 -23.58 23.38 -7.66
C SER A 83 -22.92 23.36 -6.28
N VAL A 84 -22.56 24.57 -5.87
CA VAL A 84 -22.05 25.08 -4.58
C VAL A 84 -22.93 24.73 -3.37
N THR A 85 -22.36 24.64 -2.16
CA THR A 85 -22.64 25.53 -1.00
C THR A 85 -21.90 25.12 0.28
N SER A 86 -21.57 26.16 1.04
CA SER A 86 -20.82 26.31 2.29
C SER A 86 -21.54 25.82 3.57
N SER A 87 -20.79 25.44 4.61
CA SER A 87 -21.00 25.91 6.00
C SER A 87 -19.98 25.37 7.03
N SER A 88 -19.72 26.22 8.01
CA SER A 88 -18.90 26.14 9.24
C SER A 88 -19.50 25.28 10.35
N GLY A 89 -18.66 24.70 11.23
CA GLY A 89 -19.10 24.22 12.56
C GLY A 89 -18.10 23.35 13.32
N SER A 90 -17.64 23.83 14.47
CA SER A 90 -16.82 23.12 15.47
C SER A 90 -17.68 22.26 16.39
N SER A 91 -17.30 21.00 16.66
CA SER A 91 -17.57 20.31 17.93
C SER A 91 -16.78 19.00 18.05
N ASN A 92 -16.14 18.80 19.21
CA ASN A 92 -15.52 17.55 19.65
C ASN A 92 -16.55 16.40 19.73
N THR A 93 -16.32 15.30 19.02
CA THR A 93 -16.77 13.96 19.43
C THR A 93 -15.82 12.88 18.91
N HIS A 94 -15.43 12.00 19.82
CA HIS A 94 -14.71 10.74 19.61
C HIS A 94 -15.57 9.74 18.83
N PRO A 95 -15.09 9.13 17.73
CA PRO A 95 -15.71 7.94 17.17
C PRO A 95 -14.81 6.70 17.35
N THR A 96 -15.19 5.82 18.28
CA THR A 96 -14.83 4.39 18.26
C THR A 96 -15.82 3.61 17.37
N PRO A 97 -15.47 2.37 16.97
CA PRO A 97 -15.49 1.93 15.59
C PRO A 97 -16.80 1.25 15.19
N ASN A 98 -16.98 1.08 13.87
CA ASN A 98 -18.02 0.33 13.15
C ASN A 98 -19.04 1.20 12.42
N THR A 99 -18.60 1.87 11.36
CA THR A 99 -19.44 2.02 10.17
C THR A 99 -18.52 2.11 8.96
N ALA A 100 -18.43 1.03 8.19
CA ALA A 100 -17.83 1.04 6.87
C ALA A 100 -18.72 1.87 5.93
N LEU A 101 -18.62 3.20 6.02
CA LEU A 101 -19.21 4.09 5.04
C LEU A 101 -18.22 4.24 3.89
N MET A 102 -18.48 3.43 2.87
CA MET A 102 -17.95 3.49 1.51
C MET A 102 -17.52 4.91 1.09
N LYS A 103 -16.22 5.20 1.18
CA LYS A 103 -15.61 6.35 0.51
C LYS A 103 -15.41 5.99 -0.97
N ARG A 104 -16.53 5.94 -1.69
CA ARG A 104 -16.58 5.81 -3.16
C ARG A 104 -15.79 6.98 -3.78
N GLY A 105 -14.70 6.68 -4.48
CA GLY A 105 -14.01 7.64 -5.36
C GLY A 105 -12.84 8.43 -4.78
N GLY A 106 -12.06 7.88 -3.85
CA GLY A 106 -10.87 8.55 -3.31
C GLY A 106 -9.65 8.44 -4.23
N ARG A 107 -9.12 9.58 -4.67
CA ARG A 107 -7.74 9.73 -5.16
C ARG A 107 -6.80 8.97 -4.22
N LEU A 108 -6.02 8.00 -4.70
CA LEU A 108 -4.99 7.34 -3.89
C LEU A 108 -4.06 8.43 -3.36
N ASN A 109 -4.04 8.67 -2.05
CA ASN A 109 -3.08 9.60 -1.47
C ASN A 109 -1.71 8.90 -1.51
N SER A 110 -0.65 9.62 -1.90
CA SER A 110 0.71 9.07 -1.91
C SER A 110 1.13 8.50 -0.55
N ASN A 111 0.53 9.03 0.52
CA ASN A 111 0.79 8.65 1.90
C ASN A 111 0.35 7.21 2.22
N ASP A 112 -0.60 6.66 1.46
CA ASP A 112 -1.17 5.34 1.73
C ASP A 112 -0.52 4.23 0.89
N ILE A 113 0.41 4.57 -0.01
CA ILE A 113 1.13 3.62 -0.86
C ILE A 113 2.09 2.78 0.01
N GLY A 114 1.97 1.45 -0.05
CA GLY A 114 2.77 0.51 0.73
C GLY A 114 4.18 0.26 0.19
N LEU A 115 4.86 -0.71 0.79
CA LEU A 115 6.27 -0.98 0.57
C LEU A 115 6.59 -1.52 -0.83
N ILE A 116 5.82 -2.49 -1.34
CA ILE A 116 6.02 -3.12 -2.65
C ILE A 116 5.99 -2.06 -3.78
N PRO A 117 4.92 -1.26 -3.95
CA PRO A 117 4.89 -0.27 -5.03
C PRO A 117 5.99 0.80 -4.90
N ARG A 118 6.37 1.20 -3.69
CA ARG A 118 7.50 2.15 -3.48
C ARG A 118 8.85 1.53 -3.84
N LEU A 119 9.10 0.28 -3.46
CA LEU A 119 10.33 -0.44 -3.81
C LEU A 119 10.48 -0.61 -5.32
N ILE A 120 9.40 -1.00 -6.00
CA ILE A 120 9.39 -1.08 -7.46
C ILE A 120 9.76 0.30 -8.05
N HIS A 121 9.12 1.36 -7.59
CA HIS A 121 9.42 2.71 -8.06
C HIS A 121 10.89 3.11 -7.81
N GLY A 122 11.43 2.85 -6.61
CA GLY A 122 12.82 3.16 -6.26
C GLY A 122 13.83 2.38 -7.10
N ILE A 123 13.63 1.07 -7.25
CA ILE A 123 14.47 0.20 -8.09
C ILE A 123 14.48 0.68 -9.54
N PHE A 124 13.32 0.92 -10.15
CA PHE A 124 13.24 1.38 -11.54
C PHE A 124 13.80 2.80 -11.72
N THR A 125 13.65 3.67 -10.73
CA THR A 125 14.24 5.01 -10.74
C THR A 125 15.77 4.93 -10.74
N ARG A 126 16.32 4.05 -9.89
CA ARG A 126 17.76 3.82 -9.81
C ARG A 126 18.32 3.21 -11.10
N LEU A 127 17.65 2.19 -11.65
CA LEU A 127 18.03 1.57 -12.92
C LEU A 127 18.07 2.57 -14.08
N LYS A 128 17.12 3.51 -14.14
CA LYS A 128 17.10 4.56 -15.19
C LYS A 128 18.19 5.62 -15.03
N GLY A 129 18.60 5.90 -13.79
CA GLY A 129 19.60 6.93 -13.48
C GLY A 129 21.04 6.46 -13.70
N ASP A 130 21.31 5.17 -13.60
CA ASP A 130 22.65 4.62 -13.66
C ASP A 130 23.04 4.22 -15.10
N ALA A 131 23.79 5.09 -15.79
CA ALA A 131 24.24 4.89 -17.17
C ALA A 131 25.12 3.63 -17.40
N ASN A 132 25.65 3.03 -16.32
CA ASN A 132 26.40 1.77 -16.37
C ASN A 132 25.50 0.53 -16.51
N ILE A 133 24.19 0.67 -16.30
CA ILE A 133 23.22 -0.41 -16.28
C ILE A 133 22.41 -0.38 -17.58
N SER A 134 23.02 -0.83 -18.68
CA SER A 134 22.41 -0.74 -20.02
C SER A 134 21.64 -1.97 -20.46
N ASN A 135 21.86 -3.14 -19.83
CA ASN A 135 21.29 -4.41 -20.27
C ASN A 135 20.80 -5.27 -19.10
N THR A 136 19.82 -4.76 -18.36
CA THR A 136 19.23 -5.44 -17.21
C THR A 136 17.86 -6.00 -17.54
N GLU A 137 17.71 -7.31 -17.34
CA GLU A 137 16.43 -8.00 -17.40
C GLU A 137 15.83 -8.08 -15.99
N VAL A 138 14.64 -7.53 -15.79
CA VAL A 138 13.92 -7.61 -14.52
C VAL A 138 12.81 -8.67 -14.64
N LYS A 139 12.89 -9.72 -13.83
CA LYS A 139 11.87 -10.77 -13.73
C LYS A 139 11.15 -10.67 -12.40
N MET A 140 9.83 -10.89 -12.41
CA MET A 140 9.00 -10.93 -11.21
C MET A 140 8.15 -12.20 -11.21
N SER A 141 7.89 -12.75 -10.04
CA SER A 141 7.05 -13.93 -9.85
C SER A 141 6.22 -13.75 -8.58
N LEU A 142 4.94 -14.12 -8.64
CA LEU A 142 4.01 -14.07 -7.52
C LEU A 142 3.46 -15.47 -7.29
N VAL A 143 3.60 -15.97 -6.05
CA VAL A 143 3.13 -17.29 -5.65
C VAL A 143 2.37 -17.13 -4.34
N GLN A 144 1.20 -17.77 -4.26
CA GLN A 144 0.37 -17.84 -3.07
C GLN A 144 0.29 -19.28 -2.60
N ILE A 145 0.61 -19.52 -1.33
CA ILE A 145 0.63 -20.85 -0.73
C ILE A 145 -0.61 -20.99 0.15
N TYR A 146 -1.48 -21.93 -0.20
CA TYR A 146 -2.58 -22.41 0.63
C TYR A 146 -2.36 -23.89 0.93
N GLN A 147 -2.76 -24.31 2.13
CA GLN A 147 -2.80 -25.72 2.54
C GLN A 147 -4.25 -26.18 2.60
#